data_AF-A0A840DKP7-F1
#
_entry.id   AF-A0A840DKP7-F1
#
_cell.length_a   1.000
_cell.length_b   1.000
_cell.length_c   1.000
_cell.angle_alpha   90.00
_cell.angle_beta   90.00
_cell.angle_gamma   90.00
#
_symmetry.space_group_name_H-M   'P 1'
#
loop_
_entity.id
_entity.type
_entity.pdbx_description
1 polymer ?
#
loop_
_entity_poly.entity_id
_entity_poly.type
_entity_poly.pdbx_seq_one_letter_code
_entity_poly.pdbx_strand_id
1 'polypeptide(L)'
;MDVLPLLTTYTNRQVIVNTYEDDELVARDGFFFDTIERSAVALTFLKDGKPCFIVSLQQYPHSRILSDFSGYFQLYSTEQNQKIELYFPAT
;
A
#
# COMPACT_ATOMS: atom_id res chain seq x y z
N MET A 1 15.12 -1.04 -6.57
CA MET A 1 14.97 -0.69 -5.14
C MET A 1 13.77 -1.47 -4.62
N ASP A 2 13.91 -2.19 -3.52
CA ASP A 2 12.79 -2.96 -2.95
C ASP A 2 11.78 -1.98 -2.32
N VAL A 3 10.52 -2.06 -2.74
CA VAL A 3 9.44 -1.16 -2.32
C VAL A 3 8.99 -1.44 -0.90
N LEU A 4 8.97 -2.72 -0.52
CA LEU A 4 8.37 -3.14 0.75
C LEU A 4 9.13 -2.60 1.98
N PRO A 5 10.48 -2.59 2.03
CA PRO A 5 11.21 -1.92 3.11
C PRO A 5 10.99 -0.41 3.13
N LEU A 6 10.85 0.23 1.96
CA LEU A 6 10.64 1.67 1.88
C LEU A 6 9.29 2.08 2.47
N LEU A 7 8.23 1.30 2.24
CA LEU A 7 6.91 1.52 2.83
C LEU A 7 6.96 1.58 4.37
N THR A 8 7.79 0.75 5.01
CA THR A 8 7.93 0.74 6.49
C THR A 8 8.59 1.99 7.08
N THR A 9 9.17 2.86 6.25
CA THR A 9 9.75 4.14 6.70
C THR A 9 8.71 5.26 6.84
N TYR A 10 7.53 5.09 6.24
CA TYR A 10 6.44 6.03 6.37
C TYR A 10 5.78 5.85 7.74
N THR A 11 5.65 6.94 8.49
CA THR A 11 5.04 6.96 9.83
C THR A 11 4.19 8.22 10.02
N ASN A 12 3.24 8.14 10.95
CA ASN A 12 2.42 9.24 11.47
C ASN A 12 1.83 10.16 10.41
N ARG A 13 1.15 9.59 9.40
CA ARG A 13 0.61 10.36 8.28
C ARG A 13 -0.62 9.70 7.67
N GLN A 14 -1.21 10.39 6.70
CA GLN A 14 -2.28 9.85 5.88
C GLN A 14 -1.73 8.99 4.75
N VAL A 15 -2.46 7.93 4.41
CA VAL A 15 -2.31 7.18 3.16
C VAL A 15 -3.65 7.19 2.42
N ILE A 16 -3.59 7.30 1.10
CA ILE A 16 -4.71 7.05 0.20
C ILE A 16 -4.45 5.72 -0.49
N VAL A 17 -5.43 4.84 -0.43
CA VAL A 17 -5.41 3.51 -1.03
C VAL A 17 -6.41 3.48 -2.16
N ASN A 18 -5.95 3.18 -3.37
CA ASN A 18 -6.82 2.86 -4.50
C ASN A 18 -6.74 1.37 -4.76
N THR A 19 -7.88 0.69 -4.87
CA THR A 19 -7.96 -0.73 -5.25
C THR A 19 -8.56 -0.84 -6.63
N TYR A 20 -7.93 -1.63 -7.49
CA TYR A 20 -8.37 -1.87 -8.85
C TYR A 20 -8.54 -3.36 -9.12
N GLU A 21 -9.60 -3.67 -9.86
CA GLU A 21 -9.89 -4.98 -10.44
C GLU A 21 -10.13 -4.76 -11.94
N ASP A 22 -9.48 -5.54 -12.79
CA ASP A 22 -9.59 -5.40 -14.25
C ASP A 22 -9.36 -3.98 -14.77
N ASP A 23 -8.37 -3.30 -14.18
CA ASP A 23 -8.03 -1.89 -14.41
C ASP A 23 -9.12 -0.87 -14.03
N GLU A 24 -10.25 -1.29 -13.49
CA GLU A 24 -11.29 -0.42 -12.96
C GLU A 24 -11.04 -0.09 -11.49
N LEU A 25 -11.20 1.19 -11.11
CA LEU A 25 -11.10 1.63 -9.72
C LEU A 25 -12.36 1.17 -8.97
N VAL A 26 -12.24 0.14 -8.14
CA VAL A 26 -13.37 -0.44 -7.40
C VAL A 26 -13.50 0.13 -5.98
N ALA A 27 -12.41 0.61 -5.39
CA ALA A 27 -12.43 1.24 -4.07
C ALA A 27 -11.36 2.32 -3.94
N ARG A 28 -11.67 3.36 -3.14
CA ARG A 28 -10.73 4.41 -2.78
C ARG A 28 -10.98 4.84 -1.34
N ASP A 29 -9.98 4.64 -0.50
CA ASP A 29 -10.03 4.97 0.93
C ASP A 29 -8.85 5.84 1.34
N GLY A 30 -9.07 6.70 2.35
CA GLY A 30 -8.02 7.52 2.94
C GLY A 30 -8.08 7.43 4.45
N PHE A 31 -6.96 7.11 5.09
CA PHE A 31 -6.89 6.97 6.55
C PHE A 31 -5.53 7.39 7.11
N PHE A 32 -5.54 7.75 8.39
CA PHE A 32 -4.32 8.02 9.16
C PHE A 32 -3.81 6.73 9.80
N PHE A 33 -2.50 6.60 9.85
CA PHE A 33 -1.80 5.50 10.52
C PHE A 33 -0.56 6.04 11.23
N ASP A 34 -0.07 5.29 12.21
CA ASP A 34 1.12 5.63 12.99
C ASP A 34 2.35 4.90 12.45
N THR A 35 2.23 3.59 12.18
CA THR A 35 3.32 2.75 11.67
C THR A 35 2.82 1.74 10.63
N ILE A 36 3.76 1.24 9.82
CA ILE A 36 3.54 0.13 8.88
C ILE A 36 4.49 -1.00 9.26
N GLU A 37 3.93 -2.17 9.55
CA GLU A 37 4.69 -3.38 9.83
C GLU A 37 4.67 -4.30 8.62
N ARG A 38 5.81 -4.94 8.35
CA ARG A 38 5.95 -5.94 7.29
C ARG A 38 6.19 -7.32 7.91
N SER A 39 5.42 -8.29 7.46
CA SER A 39 5.68 -9.72 7.67
C SER A 39 6.03 -10.40 6.34
N ALA A 40 6.23 -11.72 6.36
CA ALA A 40 6.42 -12.50 5.14
C ALA A 40 5.16 -12.54 4.25
N VAL A 41 3.97 -12.32 4.81
CA VAL A 41 2.69 -12.54 4.12
C VAL A 41 1.86 -11.27 3.94
N ALA A 42 2.17 -10.21 4.67
CA ALA A 42 1.35 -9.00 4.68
C ALA A 42 2.12 -7.72 5.04
N LEU A 43 1.59 -6.59 4.58
CA LEU A 43 1.84 -5.25 5.14
C LEU A 43 0.64 -4.86 6.01
N THR A 44 0.91 -4.43 7.24
CA THR A 44 -0.10 -4.05 8.23
C THR A 44 0.09 -2.60 8.62
N PHE A 45 -0.92 -1.77 8.39
CA PHE A 45 -0.99 -0.40 8.87
C PHE A 45 -1.61 -0.40 10.26
N LEU A 46 -0.95 0.28 11.19
CA LEU A 46 -1.37 0.35 12.59
C LEU A 46 -1.78 1.78 12.97
N LYS A 47 -2.87 1.89 13.72
CA LYS A 47 -3.30 3.12 14.40
C LYS A 47 -3.58 2.79 15.86
N ASP A 48 -2.95 3.52 16.78
CA ASP A 48 -3.03 3.29 18.22
C ASP A 48 -2.69 1.83 18.60
N GLY A 49 -1.70 1.26 17.91
CA GLY A 49 -1.26 -0.13 18.07
C GLY A 49 -2.22 -1.20 17.53
N LYS A 50 -3.29 -0.80 16.83
CA LYS A 50 -4.29 -1.71 16.25
C LYS A 50 -4.25 -1.70 14.73
N PRO A 51 -4.40 -2.86 14.06
CA PRO A 51 -4.52 -2.90 12.61
C PRO A 51 -5.71 -2.07 12.12
N CYS A 52 -5.46 -1.14 11.20
CA CYS A 52 -6.51 -0.37 10.52
C CYS A 52 -6.62 -0.75 9.03
N PHE A 53 -5.55 -1.28 8.43
CA PHE A 53 -5.55 -1.77 7.06
C PHE A 53 -4.48 -2.83 6.86
N ILE A 54 -4.77 -3.86 6.05
CA ILE A 54 -3.86 -4.99 5.80
C ILE A 54 -3.84 -5.28 4.30
N VAL A 55 -2.65 -5.36 3.72
CA VAL A 55 -2.43 -5.79 2.34
C VAL A 55 -1.78 -7.17 2.35
N SER A 56 -2.42 -8.15 1.72
CA SER A 56 -1.85 -9.49 1.52
C SER A 56 -0.77 -9.48 0.44
N LEU A 57 0.46 -9.83 0.80
CA LEU A 57 1.57 -9.97 -0.15
C LEU A 57 1.46 -11.26 -0.98
N GLN A 58 0.61 -12.20 -0.56
CA GLN A 58 0.28 -13.37 -1.40
C GLN A 58 -0.68 -12.99 -2.52
N GLN A 59 -1.63 -12.10 -2.24
CA GLN A 59 -2.56 -11.57 -3.25
C GLN A 59 -1.86 -10.59 -4.19
N TYR A 60 -0.90 -9.80 -3.69
CA TYR A 60 -0.14 -8.83 -4.46
C TYR A 60 1.36 -9.12 -4.38
N PRO A 61 1.85 -10.16 -5.10
CA PRO A 61 3.23 -10.64 -4.96
C PRO A 61 4.27 -9.69 -5.58
N HIS A 62 3.85 -8.76 -6.43
CA HIS A 62 4.75 -7.81 -7.08
C HIS A 62 4.55 -6.40 -6.53
N SER A 63 5.62 -5.60 -6.53
CA SER A 63 5.55 -4.19 -6.13
C SER A 63 6.48 -3.32 -6.94
N ARG A 64 6.09 -2.05 -7.16
CA ARG A 64 6.90 -1.04 -7.85
C ARG A 64 6.64 0.37 -7.34
N ILE A 65 7.61 1.25 -7.55
CA ILE A 65 7.45 2.69 -7.40
C ILE A 65 6.84 3.22 -8.70
N LEU A 66 5.81 4.05 -8.62
CA LEU A 66 5.31 4.76 -9.80
C LEU A 66 6.13 6.04 -9.94
N SER A 67 7.02 6.07 -10.94
CA SER A 67 8.06 7.09 -11.12
C SER A 67 7.55 8.51 -11.24
N ASP A 68 6.28 8.68 -11.61
CA ASP A 68 5.73 9.97 -12.00
C ASP A 68 5.36 10.82 -10.77
N PHE A 69 5.24 10.21 -9.59
CA PHE A 69 4.89 10.89 -8.35
C PHE A 69 5.65 10.34 -7.14
N SER A 70 6.35 11.22 -6.42
CA SER A 70 6.98 10.86 -5.15
C SER A 70 5.91 10.39 -4.15
N GLY A 71 6.16 9.28 -3.47
CA GLY A 71 5.22 8.72 -2.49
C GLY A 71 4.07 7.93 -3.11
N TYR A 72 4.13 7.60 -4.40
CA TYR A 72 3.23 6.64 -5.04
C TYR A 72 3.89 5.27 -5.21
N PHE A 73 3.22 4.25 -4.69
CA PHE A 73 3.63 2.85 -4.77
C PHE A 73 2.49 1.99 -5.30
N GLN A 74 2.83 0.90 -5.97
CA GLN A 74 1.86 -0.06 -6.46
C GLN A 74 2.24 -1.46 -6.00
N LEU A 75 1.28 -2.20 -5.47
CA LEU A 75 1.33 -3.64 -5.25
C LEU A 75 0.35 -4.30 -6.22
N TYR A 76 0.75 -5.36 -6.91
CA TYR A 76 -0.06 -5.92 -7.99
C TYR A 76 0.12 -7.44 -8.16
N SER A 77 -0.88 -8.05 -8.78
CA SER A 77 -0.87 -9.41 -9.30
C SER A 77 -1.23 -9.41 -10.78
N THR A 78 -0.33 -9.92 -11.61
CA THR A 78 -0.59 -10.07 -13.05
C THR A 78 -1.52 -11.25 -13.34
N GLU A 79 -1.55 -12.25 -12.46
CA GLU A 79 -2.39 -13.44 -12.64
C GLU A 79 -3.86 -13.14 -12.35
N GLN A 80 -4.13 -12.30 -11.33
CA GLN A 80 -5.48 -11.94 -10.92
C GLN A 80 -5.98 -10.64 -11.55
N ASN A 81 -5.11 -9.92 -12.27
CA ASN A 81 -5.39 -8.59 -12.80
C ASN A 81 -5.88 -7.59 -11.73
N GLN A 82 -5.24 -7.64 -10.56
CA GLN A 82 -5.57 -6.80 -9.41
C GLN A 82 -4.37 -5.95 -9.01
N LYS A 83 -4.63 -4.73 -8.56
CA LYS A 83 -3.60 -3.83 -8.03
C LYS A 83 -4.14 -2.94 -6.92
N ILE A 84 -3.27 -2.63 -5.98
CA ILE A 84 -3.45 -1.59 -4.98
C ILE A 84 -2.39 -0.53 -5.19
N GLU A 85 -2.82 0.73 -5.22
CA GLU A 85 -1.92 1.87 -5.20
C GLU A 85 -1.98 2.54 -3.84
N LEU A 86 -0.80 2.80 -3.28
CA LEU A 86 -0.61 3.50 -2.03
C LEU A 86 0.00 4.86 -2.33
N TYR A 87 -0.73 5.91 -1.99
CA TYR A 87 -0.26 7.28 -2.08
C TYR A 87 -0.09 7.90 -0.69
N PHE A 88 1.10 8.43 -0.44
CA PHE A 88 1.42 9.20 0.76
C PHE A 88 1.55 10.68 0.37
N PRO A 89 0.52 11.52 0.62
CA PRO A 89 0.57 12.94 0.34
C PRO A 89 1.77 13.62 1.01
N ALA A 90 2.33 14.63 0.35
CA ALA A 90 3.32 15.50 0.97
C ALA A 90 2.68 16.21 2.17
N THR A 91 3.32 16.09 3.33
CA THR A 91 2.98 16.83 4.57
C THR A 91 3.46 18.27 4.49
#